data_AF-A0A1B6NQD9-F1
#
_entry.id   AF-A0A1B6NQD9-F1
#
_cell.length_a   1.000
_cell.length_b   1.000
_cell.length_c   1.000
_cell.angle_alpha   90.00
_cell.angle_beta   90.00
_cell.angle_gamma   90.00
#
_symmetry.space_group_name_H-M   'P 1'
#
loop_
_entity.id
_entity.type
_entity.pdbx_description
1 polymer ?
#
loop_
_entity_poly.entity_id
_entity_poly.type
_entity_poly.pdbx_seq_one_letter_code
_entity_poly.pdbx_strand_id
1 'polypeptide(L)' 'LVWQGGPDALMRPDTLHDIYGLPMQVLTRPDGRPVAIPA' A
#
# COMPACT_ATOMS: atom_id res chain seq x y z
N LEU A 1 -3.38 13.64 10.96
CA LEU A 1 -3.58 12.45 10.10
C LEU A 1 -2.29 12.20 9.34
N VAL A 2 -1.82 10.95 9.31
CA VAL A 2 -0.49 10.58 8.77
C VAL A 2 -0.46 10.60 7.24
N TRP A 3 -1.62 10.57 6.56
CA TRP A 3 -1.68 10.59 5.11
C TRP A 3 -3.00 11.19 4.58
N GLN A 4 -2.97 11.78 3.38
CA GLN A 4 -4.13 12.31 2.65
C GLN A 4 -4.04 11.94 1.16
N GLY A 5 -5.11 11.37 0.60
CA GLY A 5 -5.20 10.95 -0.81
C GLY A 5 -6.26 9.86 -1.02
N GLY A 6 -6.36 9.34 -2.25
CA GLY A 6 -7.29 8.24 -2.60
C GLY A 6 -6.64 6.84 -2.52
N PRO A 7 -7.43 5.75 -2.36
CA PRO A 7 -6.90 4.40 -2.14
C PRO A 7 -5.82 3.95 -3.11
N ASP A 8 -5.91 4.33 -4.39
CA ASP A 8 -4.90 3.97 -5.40
C ASP A 8 -3.54 4.63 -5.15
N ALA A 9 -3.54 5.86 -4.62
CA ALA A 9 -2.32 6.56 -4.23
C ALA A 9 -1.71 5.99 -2.94
N LEU A 10 -2.56 5.46 -2.05
CA LEU A 10 -2.12 4.73 -0.85
C LEU A 10 -1.46 3.39 -1.23
N MET A 11 -2.01 2.70 -2.24
CA MET A 11 -1.57 1.37 -2.68
C MET A 11 -0.30 1.41 -3.54
N ARG A 12 0.72 2.12 -3.07
CA ARG A 12 2.07 2.16 -3.66
C ARG A 12 3.08 1.73 -2.60
N PRO A 13 4.07 0.87 -2.93
CA PRO A 13 5.09 0.41 -1.99
C PRO A 13 5.77 1.55 -1.22
N ASP A 14 6.19 2.62 -1.92
CA ASP A 14 6.88 3.76 -1.31
C ASP A 14 5.99 4.48 -0.28
N THR A 15 4.72 4.75 -0.62
CA THR A 15 3.76 5.38 0.30
C THR A 15 3.53 4.53 1.54
N LEU A 16 3.42 3.20 1.38
CA LEU A 16 3.21 2.27 2.49
C LEU A 16 4.46 2.20 3.38
N HIS A 17 5.65 2.28 2.78
CA HIS A 17 6.90 2.37 3.54
C HIS A 17 6.95 3.63 4.41
N ASP A 18 6.58 4.79 3.87
CA ASP A 18 6.56 6.05 4.62
C ASP A 18 5.59 6.02 5.82
N ILE A 19 4.46 5.28 5.69
CA ILE A 19 3.44 5.17 6.75
C ILE A 19 3.83 4.12 7.80
N TYR A 20 4.32 2.96 7.37
CA TYR A 20 4.55 1.81 8.26
C TYR A 20 6.00 1.67 8.71
N GLY A 21 6.97 2.29 8.04
CA GLY A 21 8.40 2.24 8.37
C GLY A 21 9.07 0.90 8.07
N LEU A 22 8.45 0.05 7.25
CA LEU A 22 8.97 -1.26 6.85
C LEU A 22 8.74 -1.51 5.35
N PRO A 23 9.50 -2.41 4.70
CA PRO A 23 9.26 -2.79 3.32
C PRO A 23 7.87 -3.39 3.13
N MET A 24 7.14 -2.86 2.16
CA MET A 24 5.77 -3.29 1.84
C MET A 24 5.67 -3.62 0.35
N GLN A 25 4.86 -4.61 0.01
CA GLN A 25 4.53 -4.98 -1.36
C GLN A 25 3.02 -4.94 -1.58
N VAL A 26 2.60 -4.61 -2.81
CA VAL A 26 1.19 -4.59 -3.22
C VAL A 26 0.96 -5.67 -4.24
N LEU A 27 0.05 -6.60 -3.95
CA LEU A 27 -0.33 -7.69 -4.82
C LEU A 27 -1.77 -7.49 -5.30
N THR A 28 -2.07 -7.94 -6.51
CA THR A 28 -3.45 -7.99 -7.01
C THR A 28 -4.05 -9.36 -6.68
N ARG A 29 -5.12 -9.38 -5.90
CA ARG A 29 -5.88 -10.60 -5.59
C ARG A 29 -6.61 -11.09 -6.86
N PRO A 30 -6.97 -12.40 -6.98
CA PRO A 30 -7.77 -12.89 -8.10
C PRO A 30 -9.12 -12.19 -8.33
N ASP A 31 -9.64 -11.46 -7.34
CA ASP A 31 -10.85 -10.63 -7.46
C ASP A 31 -10.59 -9.21 -7.97
N GLY A 32 -9.34 -8.92 -8.39
CA GLY A 32 -8.91 -7.63 -8.91
C GLY A 32 -8.56 -6.58 -7.85
N ARG A 33 -8.76 -6.87 -6.55
CA ARG A 33 -8.48 -5.90 -5.50
C ARG A 33 -7.00 -5.92 -5.09
N PRO A 34 -6.37 -4.74 -4.87
CA PRO A 34 -5.03 -4.68 -4.34
C PRO A 34 -5.01 -5.06 -2.85
N VAL A 35 -3.97 -5.76 -2.43
CA VAL A 35 -3.66 -6.05 -1.01
C VAL A 35 -2.20 -5.71 -0.73
N ALA A 36 -1.97 -4.97 0.35
CA ALA A 36 -0.64 -4.66 0.85
C ALA A 36 -0.21 -5.69 1.89
N ILE A 37 0.99 -6.25 1.75
CA ILE A 37 1.61 -7.16 2.74
C ILE A 37 3.06 -6.74 3.00
N PRO A 38 3.63 -7.07 4.17
CA PRO A 38 5.08 -6.96 4.39
C PRO A 38 5.85 -7.79 3.36
N ALA A 39 7.01 -7.30 2.95
CA ALA A 39 7.93 -8.01 2.05
C ALA A 39 8.91 -8.91 2.82
#